data_AF-A0A944TUL2-F1
#
_entry.id   AF-A0A944TUL2-F1
#
_cell.length_a   1.000
_cell.length_b   1.000
_cell.length_c   1.000
_cell.angle_alpha   90.00
_cell.angle_beta   90.00
_cell.angle_gamma   90.00
#
_symmetry.space_group_name_H-M   'P 1'
#
loop_
_entity.id
_entity.type
_entity.pdbx_description
1 polymer ?
#
loop_
_entity_poly.entity_id
_entity_poly.type
_entity_poly.pdbx_seq_one_letter_code
_entity_poly.pdbx_strand_id
1 'polypeptide(L)'
;MKKLGLLTLIAAFFSTSAIADTQTRNFLMRQLGNRGPSLEKVQAIDALRVHLGNSQVRRTLENLISNSSEDKNARLMAVRVLSLASNTNSTTLRALKRAHNGSNDITFRAAVLRSFYRSTLNDRDLYSTLTRNLNSNADLQIKLASAYGLKDAAGRDQVSRALVSVLNNPSQNTELRIAVLKSLYMDRADNRLQQNIRYLAANRAEPASLRAAAIRFSKTFNISSRSRNQALQLANGIDLPEVKAAAYDALTFRLDEKDIIWLNLTVDPRNGQYRDALDHLHQGGHIAVPTTGNAGHNL
;
A
#
# COMPACT_ATOMS: atom_id res chain seq x y z
N MET A 1 -39.89 -24.30 6.39
CA MET A 1 -39.98 -23.00 7.10
C MET A 1 -39.33 -23.13 8.47
N LYS A 2 -38.26 -22.39 8.73
CA LYS A 2 -37.82 -21.91 10.06
C LYS A 2 -36.65 -20.95 9.85
N LYS A 3 -37.00 -19.70 9.56
CA LYS A 3 -36.16 -18.52 9.80
C LYS A 3 -36.33 -18.17 11.29
N LEU A 4 -35.24 -17.84 11.96
CA LEU A 4 -35.07 -16.83 13.03
C LEU A 4 -34.00 -17.33 14.01
N GLY A 5 -32.89 -16.62 14.03
CA GLY A 5 -31.78 -16.80 14.96
C GLY A 5 -30.58 -15.92 14.59
N LEU A 6 -30.83 -14.79 13.93
CA LEU A 6 -29.89 -13.71 13.67
C LEU A 6 -30.38 -12.53 14.50
N LEU A 7 -29.47 -11.87 15.23
CA LEU A 7 -29.67 -10.66 16.03
C LEU A 7 -30.38 -10.83 17.39
N THR A 8 -29.64 -11.20 18.44
CA THR A 8 -29.72 -10.54 19.75
C THR A 8 -28.66 -11.10 20.71
N LEU A 9 -27.52 -10.40 20.85
CA LEU A 9 -26.97 -10.01 22.17
C LEU A 9 -25.67 -9.20 21.96
N ILE A 10 -25.85 -7.91 21.68
CA ILE A 10 -24.84 -6.89 21.99
C ILE A 10 -25.51 -6.04 23.08
N ALA A 11 -25.10 -6.21 24.34
CA ALA A 11 -25.08 -5.22 25.43
C ALA A 11 -25.22 -5.87 26.81
N ALA A 12 -24.09 -6.05 27.50
CA ALA A 12 -24.02 -6.04 28.96
C ALA A 12 -22.58 -5.64 29.37
N PHE A 13 -22.36 -4.33 29.53
CA PHE A 13 -21.20 -3.71 30.17
C PHE A 13 -21.51 -3.57 31.69
N PHE A 14 -20.63 -3.56 32.69
CA PHE A 14 -19.21 -3.24 32.83
C PHE A 14 -18.61 -4.09 33.99
N SER A 15 -18.31 -5.36 33.73
CA SER A 15 -17.35 -6.23 34.47
C SER A 15 -16.96 -7.46 33.64
N THR A 16 -17.40 -7.47 32.38
CA THR A 16 -17.52 -8.59 31.44
C THR A 16 -16.54 -8.48 30.28
N SER A 17 -15.83 -7.35 30.15
CA SER A 17 -15.00 -7.04 28.98
C SER A 17 -13.79 -7.95 28.84
N ALA A 18 -13.06 -8.24 29.93
CA ALA A 18 -11.87 -9.10 29.88
C ALA A 18 -12.22 -10.60 29.66
N ILE A 19 -13.35 -11.04 30.21
CA ILE A 19 -13.84 -12.42 30.05
C ILE A 19 -14.41 -12.62 28.64
N ALA A 20 -15.20 -11.67 28.14
CA ALA A 20 -15.70 -11.69 26.76
C ALA A 20 -14.54 -11.57 25.75
N ASP A 21 -13.53 -10.73 26.00
CA ASP A 21 -12.31 -10.64 25.19
C ASP A 21 -11.56 -11.97 25.13
N THR A 22 -11.41 -12.63 26.28
CA THR A 22 -10.76 -13.96 26.38
C THR A 22 -11.57 -15.04 25.66
N GLN A 23 -12.89 -15.08 25.81
CA GLN A 23 -13.76 -16.04 25.13
C GLN A 23 -13.75 -15.84 23.61
N THR A 24 -13.87 -14.60 23.16
CA THR A 24 -13.77 -14.23 21.73
C THR A 24 -12.42 -14.62 21.16
N ARG A 25 -11.31 -14.27 21.82
CA ARG A 25 -9.97 -14.68 21.40
C ARG A 25 -9.84 -16.19 21.30
N ASN A 26 -10.28 -16.93 22.32
CA ASN A 26 -10.19 -18.39 22.33
C ASN A 26 -11.06 -19.03 21.24
N PHE A 27 -12.23 -18.46 20.94
CA PHE A 27 -13.05 -18.87 19.81
C PHE A 27 -12.31 -18.67 18.48
N LEU A 28 -11.76 -17.47 18.24
CA LEU A 28 -11.02 -17.18 17.01
C LEU A 28 -9.78 -18.08 16.84
N MET A 29 -9.05 -18.34 17.93
CA MET A 29 -7.88 -19.24 17.93
C MET A 29 -8.27 -20.69 17.62
N ARG A 30 -9.44 -21.16 18.06
CA ARG A 30 -9.95 -22.48 17.67
C ARG A 30 -10.24 -22.57 16.18
N GLN A 31 -10.74 -21.49 15.55
CA GLN A 31 -10.98 -21.48 14.10
C GLN A 31 -9.70 -21.64 13.28
N LEU A 32 -8.54 -21.25 13.82
CA LEU A 32 -7.26 -21.46 13.14
C LEU A 32 -6.86 -22.94 13.05
N GLY A 33 -7.23 -23.76 14.04
CA GLY A 33 -6.93 -25.19 14.08
C GLY A 33 -7.87 -26.05 13.24
N ASN A 34 -9.00 -25.49 12.81
CA ASN A 34 -9.97 -26.22 12.00
C ASN A 34 -9.46 -26.36 10.55
N ARG A 35 -9.68 -27.55 9.96
CA ARG A 35 -9.52 -27.80 8.51
C ARG A 35 -10.67 -27.20 7.67
N GLY A 36 -11.44 -26.28 8.25
CA GLY A 36 -12.60 -25.64 7.64
C GLY A 36 -12.23 -24.71 6.46
N PRO A 37 -13.24 -24.11 5.82
CA PRO A 37 -13.05 -23.27 4.64
C PRO A 37 -12.09 -22.11 4.90
N SER A 38 -11.23 -21.81 3.92
CA SER A 38 -10.19 -20.79 4.04
C SER A 38 -10.73 -19.40 4.41
N LEU A 39 -11.96 -19.08 4.02
CA LEU A 39 -12.58 -17.78 4.31
C LEU A 39 -12.79 -17.55 5.82
N GLU A 40 -13.31 -18.53 6.55
CA GLU A 40 -13.52 -18.41 8.01
C GLU A 40 -12.18 -18.25 8.74
N LYS A 41 -11.17 -19.02 8.30
CA LYS A 41 -9.81 -18.92 8.84
C LYS A 41 -9.21 -17.53 8.57
N VAL A 42 -9.35 -17.01 7.36
CA VAL A 42 -8.89 -15.66 6.99
C VAL A 42 -9.59 -14.58 7.83
N GLN A 43 -10.90 -14.66 8.01
CA GLN A 43 -11.66 -13.71 8.84
C GLN A 43 -11.26 -13.79 10.30
N ALA A 44 -11.03 -15.00 10.82
CA ALA A 44 -10.55 -15.20 12.18
C ALA A 44 -9.16 -14.58 12.38
N ILE A 45 -8.26 -14.74 11.42
CA ILE A 45 -6.93 -14.12 11.44
C ILE A 45 -7.04 -12.59 11.44
N ASP A 46 -7.86 -12.00 10.57
CA ASP A 46 -8.04 -10.54 10.55
C ASP A 46 -8.63 -10.03 11.87
N ALA A 47 -9.62 -10.73 12.43
CA ALA A 47 -10.19 -10.39 13.74
C ALA A 47 -9.14 -10.46 14.87
N LEU A 48 -8.20 -11.40 14.82
CA LEU A 48 -7.13 -11.53 15.81
C LEU A 48 -6.14 -10.35 15.83
N ARG A 49 -6.18 -9.42 14.86
CA ARG A 49 -5.32 -8.24 14.83
C ARG A 49 -5.37 -7.41 16.11
N VAL A 50 -6.54 -7.30 16.74
CA VAL A 50 -6.73 -6.50 17.96
C VAL A 50 -6.09 -7.17 19.19
N HIS A 51 -5.76 -8.46 19.09
CA HIS A 51 -5.15 -9.24 20.16
C HIS A 51 -3.65 -9.52 19.94
N LEU A 52 -2.97 -8.80 19.04
CA LEU A 52 -1.53 -9.00 18.74
C LEU A 52 -0.59 -8.77 19.92
N GLY A 53 -1.05 -8.05 20.96
CA GLY A 53 -0.33 -7.94 22.24
C GLY A 53 -0.18 -9.29 22.94
N ASN A 54 -1.13 -10.21 22.75
CA ASN A 54 -1.09 -11.55 23.33
C ASN A 54 -0.03 -12.43 22.64
N SER A 55 0.89 -12.98 23.44
CA SER A 55 2.02 -13.77 22.94
C SER A 55 1.62 -15.09 22.27
N GLN A 56 0.54 -15.72 22.73
CA GLN A 56 0.02 -16.96 22.14
C GLN A 56 -0.57 -16.70 20.76
N VAL A 57 -1.41 -15.68 20.63
CA VAL A 57 -1.96 -15.26 19.32
C VAL A 57 -0.84 -15.00 18.33
N ARG A 58 0.13 -14.17 18.73
CA ARG A 58 1.27 -13.81 17.89
C ARG A 58 2.08 -15.05 17.48
N ARG A 59 2.43 -15.92 18.42
CA ARG A 59 3.17 -17.16 18.14
C ARG A 59 2.41 -18.09 17.18
N THR A 60 1.11 -18.22 17.35
CA THR A 60 0.28 -19.03 16.43
C THR A 60 0.30 -18.47 15.02
N LEU A 61 0.19 -17.15 14.85
CA LEU A 61 0.29 -16.51 13.53
C LEU A 61 1.71 -16.64 12.94
N GLU A 62 2.76 -16.52 13.75
CA GLU A 62 4.15 -16.72 13.33
C GLU A 62 4.42 -18.16 12.84
N ASN A 63 3.81 -19.14 13.50
CA ASN A 63 3.85 -20.53 13.06
C ASN A 63 3.06 -20.72 11.75
N LEU A 64 1.91 -20.07 11.62
CA LEU A 64 1.04 -20.15 10.44
C LEU A 64 1.77 -19.67 9.19
N ILE A 65 2.44 -18.51 9.22
CA ILE A 65 3.17 -17.98 8.05
C ILE A 65 4.32 -18.90 7.59
N SER A 66 4.89 -19.66 8.54
CA SER A 66 6.02 -20.57 8.31
C SER A 66 5.56 -21.96 7.82
N ASN A 67 4.27 -22.30 7.98
CA ASN A 67 3.74 -23.59 7.57
C ASN A 67 3.38 -23.58 6.07
N SER A 68 4.21 -24.17 5.22
CA SER A 68 3.97 -24.25 3.78
C SER A 68 2.78 -25.13 3.40
N SER A 69 2.34 -26.04 4.28
CA SER A 69 1.14 -26.86 4.07
C SER A 69 -0.16 -26.11 4.35
N GLU A 70 -0.10 -24.92 4.94
CA GLU A 70 -1.30 -24.13 5.19
C GLU A 70 -1.80 -23.36 3.97
N ASP A 71 -3.10 -23.06 4.00
CA ASP A 71 -3.77 -22.28 2.97
C ASP A 71 -3.06 -20.93 2.71
N LYS A 72 -2.80 -20.64 1.44
CA LYS A 72 -2.06 -19.45 1.02
C LYS A 72 -2.74 -18.16 1.48
N ASN A 73 -4.08 -18.07 1.41
CA ASN A 73 -4.79 -16.86 1.79
C ASN A 73 -4.73 -16.64 3.30
N ALA A 74 -4.83 -17.70 4.10
CA ALA A 74 -4.62 -17.64 5.55
C ALA A 74 -3.19 -17.17 5.87
N ARG A 75 -2.18 -17.71 5.20
CA ARG A 75 -0.77 -17.27 5.37
C ARG A 75 -0.58 -15.80 4.98
N LEU A 76 -1.14 -15.36 3.87
CA LEU A 76 -1.09 -13.96 3.43
C LEU A 76 -1.78 -13.02 4.43
N MET A 77 -2.93 -13.41 4.97
CA MET A 77 -3.62 -12.63 5.99
C MET A 77 -2.80 -12.57 7.29
N ALA A 78 -2.17 -13.67 7.71
CA ALA A 78 -1.31 -13.68 8.88
C ALA A 78 -0.09 -12.77 8.69
N VAL A 79 0.53 -12.75 7.50
CA VAL A 79 1.59 -11.78 7.16
C VAL A 79 1.10 -10.34 7.33
N ARG A 80 -0.08 -10.03 6.78
CA ARG A 80 -0.67 -8.69 6.88
C ARG A 80 -0.93 -8.29 8.33
N VAL A 81 -1.49 -9.18 9.14
CA VAL A 81 -1.78 -8.92 10.55
C VAL A 81 -0.49 -8.74 11.34
N LEU A 82 0.47 -9.65 11.21
CA LEU A 82 1.77 -9.57 11.90
C LEU A 82 2.58 -8.32 11.52
N SER A 83 2.42 -7.82 10.29
CA SER A 83 3.08 -6.59 9.85
C SER A 83 2.82 -5.39 10.76
N LEU A 84 1.63 -5.33 11.38
CA LEU A 84 1.21 -4.26 12.29
C LEU A 84 2.04 -4.20 13.57
N ALA A 85 2.64 -5.32 13.98
CA ALA A 85 3.49 -5.44 15.18
C ALA A 85 4.98 -5.66 14.84
N SER A 86 5.33 -5.76 13.56
CA SER A 86 6.68 -6.16 13.12
C SER A 86 7.77 -5.15 13.50
N ASN A 87 7.43 -3.86 13.58
CA ASN A 87 8.37 -2.78 13.90
C ASN A 87 8.69 -2.68 15.41
N THR A 88 7.90 -3.33 16.26
CA THR A 88 8.07 -3.33 17.73
C THR A 88 8.46 -4.71 18.28
N ASN A 89 8.46 -5.76 17.45
CA ASN A 89 8.77 -7.13 17.87
C ASN A 89 9.78 -7.83 16.94
N SER A 90 11.01 -8.02 17.43
CA SER A 90 12.09 -8.65 16.68
C SER A 90 11.84 -10.13 16.35
N THR A 91 11.07 -10.86 17.15
CA THR A 91 10.69 -12.25 16.87
C THR A 91 9.74 -12.33 15.69
N THR A 92 8.74 -11.45 15.64
CA THR A 92 7.81 -11.36 14.51
C THR A 92 8.53 -10.97 13.23
N LEU A 93 9.44 -9.98 13.30
CA LEU A 93 10.27 -9.61 12.16
C LEU A 93 11.12 -10.78 11.66
N ARG A 94 11.74 -11.54 12.57
CA ARG A 94 12.52 -12.75 12.22
C ARG A 94 11.64 -13.82 11.58
N ALA A 95 10.43 -14.04 12.09
CA ALA A 95 9.48 -14.99 11.52
C ALA A 95 9.09 -14.61 10.08
N LEU A 96 8.79 -13.34 9.83
CA LEU A 96 8.52 -12.81 8.48
C LEU A 96 9.74 -12.98 7.56
N LYS A 97 10.96 -12.63 8.01
CA LYS A 97 12.20 -12.85 7.24
C LYS A 97 12.36 -14.33 6.84
N ARG A 98 12.13 -15.26 7.78
CA ARG A 98 12.17 -16.71 7.49
C ARG A 98 11.08 -17.14 6.50
N ALA A 99 9.86 -16.64 6.66
CA ALA A 99 8.76 -16.96 5.74
C ALA A 99 9.05 -16.47 4.30
N HIS A 100 9.69 -15.30 4.15
CA HIS A 100 10.15 -14.83 2.84
C HIS A 100 11.23 -15.74 2.23
N ASN A 101 12.25 -16.09 3.02
CA ASN A 101 13.39 -16.88 2.54
C ASN A 101 13.03 -18.36 2.29
N GLY A 102 12.05 -18.90 3.03
CA GLY A 102 11.65 -20.31 2.96
C GLY A 102 10.52 -20.62 1.98
N SER A 103 10.05 -19.64 1.21
CA SER A 103 8.99 -19.84 0.23
C SER A 103 9.51 -19.69 -1.19
N ASN A 104 9.02 -20.52 -2.12
CA ASN A 104 9.24 -20.37 -3.56
C ASN A 104 8.11 -19.61 -4.27
N ASP A 105 7.01 -19.29 -3.57
CA ASP A 105 5.88 -18.57 -4.13
C ASP A 105 6.19 -17.07 -4.18
N ILE A 106 6.40 -16.55 -5.39
CA ILE A 106 6.75 -15.13 -5.64
C ILE A 106 5.69 -14.18 -5.05
N THR A 107 4.40 -14.51 -5.17
CA THR A 107 3.32 -13.66 -4.64
C THR A 107 3.36 -13.62 -3.12
N PHE A 108 3.58 -14.76 -2.47
CA PHE A 108 3.73 -14.82 -1.02
C PHE A 108 4.97 -14.04 -0.56
N ARG A 109 6.10 -14.26 -1.21
CA ARG A 109 7.36 -13.54 -0.94
C ARG A 109 7.20 -12.03 -1.10
N ALA A 110 6.54 -11.57 -2.16
CA ALA A 110 6.25 -10.17 -2.42
C ALA A 110 5.35 -9.58 -1.33
N ALA A 111 4.32 -10.30 -0.89
CA ALA A 111 3.46 -9.86 0.21
C ALA A 111 4.25 -9.70 1.52
N VAL A 112 5.17 -10.61 1.82
CA VAL A 112 6.07 -10.49 2.99
C VAL A 112 7.00 -9.28 2.86
N LEU A 113 7.60 -9.04 1.68
CA LEU A 113 8.44 -7.85 1.49
C LEU A 113 7.65 -6.56 1.68
N ARG A 114 6.41 -6.50 1.18
CA ARG A 114 5.53 -5.35 1.40
C ARG A 114 5.22 -5.13 2.87
N SER A 115 5.11 -6.19 3.65
CA SER A 115 4.82 -6.13 5.08
C SER A 115 5.90 -5.40 5.90
N PHE A 116 7.12 -5.29 5.35
CA PHE A 116 8.25 -4.71 6.06
C PHE A 116 8.28 -3.18 6.10
N TYR A 117 7.39 -2.47 5.41
CA TYR A 117 7.47 -1.02 5.25
C TYR A 117 7.70 -0.24 6.56
N ARG A 118 7.03 -0.62 7.66
CA ARG A 118 7.23 0.01 8.99
C ARG A 118 8.49 -0.43 9.73
N SER A 119 8.98 -1.63 9.44
CA SER A 119 10.14 -2.23 10.13
C SER A 119 11.48 -1.81 9.55
N THR A 120 11.50 -1.42 8.28
CA THR A 120 12.73 -1.08 7.54
C THR A 120 13.52 0.07 8.18
N LEU A 121 12.85 0.99 8.89
CA LEU A 121 13.52 2.04 9.65
C LEU A 121 14.46 1.48 10.73
N ASN A 122 14.16 0.35 11.34
CA ASN A 122 14.89 -0.11 12.53
C ASN A 122 15.87 -1.26 12.25
N ASP A 123 15.98 -1.72 11.01
CA ASP A 123 16.73 -2.94 10.66
C ASP A 123 17.57 -2.74 9.39
N ARG A 124 18.90 -2.61 9.58
CA ARG A 124 19.86 -2.35 8.48
C ARG A 124 19.94 -3.50 7.49
N ASP A 125 19.83 -4.74 7.96
CA ASP A 125 19.91 -5.93 7.09
C ASP A 125 18.67 -6.03 6.19
N LEU A 126 17.51 -5.69 6.75
CA LEU A 126 16.26 -5.62 6.01
C LEU A 126 16.32 -4.54 4.93
N TYR A 127 16.80 -3.35 5.28
CA TYR A 127 17.07 -2.29 4.31
C TYR A 127 17.98 -2.78 3.17
N SER A 128 19.14 -3.37 3.49
CA SER A 128 20.09 -3.89 2.50
C SER A 128 19.45 -4.93 1.58
N THR A 129 18.63 -5.82 2.14
CA THR A 129 17.93 -6.86 1.38
C THR A 129 16.90 -6.26 0.42
N LEU A 130 16.11 -5.29 0.87
CA LEU A 130 15.12 -4.62 0.03
C LEU A 130 15.79 -3.82 -1.09
N THR A 131 16.87 -3.09 -0.80
CA THR A 131 17.64 -2.36 -1.83
C THR A 131 18.27 -3.30 -2.86
N ARG A 132 18.83 -4.44 -2.43
CA ARG A 132 19.36 -5.46 -3.34
C ARG A 132 18.28 -6.02 -4.25
N ASN A 133 17.12 -6.36 -3.68
CA ASN A 133 15.98 -6.86 -4.46
C ASN A 133 15.46 -5.81 -5.45
N LEU A 134 15.33 -4.54 -5.02
CA LEU A 134 14.91 -3.43 -5.87
C LEU A 134 15.81 -3.29 -7.12
N ASN A 135 17.13 -3.34 -6.92
CA ASN A 135 18.09 -3.07 -7.99
C ASN A 135 18.34 -4.28 -8.91
N SER A 136 18.36 -5.49 -8.34
CA SER A 136 18.97 -6.65 -9.02
C SER A 136 18.09 -7.89 -9.09
N ASN A 137 16.88 -7.91 -8.51
CA ASN A 137 16.02 -9.09 -8.62
C ASN A 137 15.55 -9.26 -10.08
N ALA A 138 15.44 -10.48 -10.58
CA ALA A 138 14.91 -10.72 -11.93
C ALA A 138 13.40 -10.47 -12.00
N ASP A 139 12.68 -10.71 -10.90
CA ASP A 139 11.22 -10.65 -10.84
C ASP A 139 10.71 -9.25 -10.50
N LEU A 140 9.88 -8.70 -11.39
CA LEU A 140 9.29 -7.36 -11.24
C LEU A 140 8.41 -7.26 -9.98
N GLN A 141 7.64 -8.29 -9.63
CA GLN A 141 6.78 -8.29 -8.44
C GLN A 141 7.61 -8.16 -7.17
N ILE A 142 8.79 -8.79 -7.11
CA ILE A 142 9.74 -8.65 -6.01
C ILE A 142 10.35 -7.24 -5.98
N LYS A 143 10.70 -6.65 -7.13
CA LYS A 143 11.19 -5.27 -7.19
C LYS A 143 10.14 -4.28 -6.68
N LEU A 144 8.91 -4.39 -7.17
CA LEU A 144 7.76 -3.55 -6.75
C LEU A 144 7.50 -3.68 -5.26
N ALA A 145 7.47 -4.90 -4.74
CA ALA A 145 7.31 -5.15 -3.31
C ALA A 145 8.45 -4.57 -2.47
N SER A 146 9.67 -4.59 -2.99
CA SER A 146 10.84 -4.04 -2.32
C SER A 146 10.83 -2.51 -2.29
N ALA A 147 10.41 -1.86 -3.38
CA ALA A 147 10.17 -0.42 -3.40
C ALA A 147 9.18 -0.03 -2.28
N TYR A 148 8.05 -0.73 -2.18
CA TYR A 148 7.07 -0.48 -1.12
C TYR A 148 7.62 -0.74 0.29
N GLY A 149 8.37 -1.84 0.48
CA GLY A 149 9.01 -2.14 1.76
C GLY A 149 10.01 -1.07 2.22
N LEU A 150 10.52 -0.23 1.30
CA LEU A 150 11.41 0.88 1.60
C LEU A 150 10.68 2.20 1.91
N LYS A 151 9.34 2.27 1.74
CA LYS A 151 8.55 3.52 1.80
C LYS A 151 8.79 4.36 3.06
N ASP A 152 8.62 3.80 4.26
CA ASP A 152 8.75 4.61 5.48
C ASP A 152 10.22 4.98 5.75
N ALA A 153 11.16 4.22 5.18
CA ALA A 153 12.58 4.51 5.24
C ALA A 153 13.06 5.47 4.15
N ALA A 154 12.19 5.92 3.23
CA ALA A 154 12.59 6.76 2.10
C ALA A 154 13.17 8.12 2.51
N GLY A 155 12.85 8.65 3.70
CA GLY A 155 13.49 9.86 4.25
C GLY A 155 14.95 9.67 4.68
N ARG A 156 15.53 8.47 4.54
CA ARG A 156 16.97 8.23 4.76
C ARG A 156 17.73 8.43 3.47
N ASP A 157 18.81 9.20 3.50
CA ASP A 157 19.64 9.52 2.32
C ASP A 157 20.04 8.31 1.47
N GLN A 158 20.37 7.17 2.10
CA GLN A 158 20.77 5.97 1.36
C GLN A 158 19.57 5.28 0.67
N VAL A 159 18.39 5.30 1.30
CA VAL A 159 17.16 4.75 0.73
C VAL A 159 16.64 5.66 -0.37
N SER A 160 16.56 6.97 -0.11
CA SER A 160 16.17 7.98 -1.09
C SER A 160 17.04 7.87 -2.34
N ARG A 161 18.36 7.82 -2.19
CA ARG A 161 19.28 7.66 -3.34
C ARG A 161 19.02 6.38 -4.14
N ALA A 162 18.81 5.25 -3.49
CA ALA A 162 18.51 3.99 -4.19
C ALA A 162 17.19 4.08 -4.97
N LEU A 163 16.14 4.62 -4.36
CA LEU A 163 14.85 4.84 -5.00
C LEU A 163 14.99 5.84 -6.18
N VAL A 164 15.57 7.01 -5.97
CA VAL A 164 15.79 8.02 -7.02
C VAL A 164 16.62 7.47 -8.18
N SER A 165 17.62 6.62 -7.91
CA SER A 165 18.41 5.96 -8.95
C SER A 165 17.55 5.06 -9.85
N VAL A 166 16.58 4.33 -9.29
CA VAL A 166 15.65 3.51 -10.09
C VAL A 166 14.66 4.40 -10.84
N LEU A 167 14.12 5.42 -10.19
CA LEU A 167 13.17 6.36 -10.79
C LEU A 167 13.75 7.06 -12.03
N ASN A 168 15.02 7.47 -11.97
CA ASN A 168 15.68 8.21 -13.04
C ASN A 168 16.33 7.33 -14.11
N ASN A 169 16.27 5.99 -13.98
CA ASN A 169 16.87 5.10 -14.96
C ASN A 169 15.83 4.72 -16.04
N PRO A 170 15.96 5.24 -17.29
CA PRO A 170 14.99 4.98 -18.35
C PRO A 170 14.98 3.52 -18.82
N SER A 171 16.02 2.74 -18.52
CA SER A 171 16.02 1.29 -18.83
C SER A 171 15.15 0.46 -17.87
N GLN A 172 14.71 1.03 -16.75
CA GLN A 172 13.84 0.34 -15.81
C GLN A 172 12.39 0.31 -16.31
N ASN A 173 11.68 -0.74 -15.92
CA ASN A 173 10.26 -0.88 -16.21
C ASN A 173 9.46 0.31 -15.64
N THR A 174 8.54 0.86 -16.44
CA THR A 174 7.73 2.03 -16.08
C THR A 174 6.90 1.82 -14.81
N GLU A 175 6.31 0.65 -14.62
CA GLU A 175 5.54 0.29 -13.41
C GLU A 175 6.43 0.35 -12.17
N LEU A 176 7.66 -0.16 -12.27
CA LEU A 176 8.62 -0.07 -11.18
C LEU A 176 8.98 1.37 -10.85
N ARG A 177 9.24 2.19 -11.87
CA ARG A 177 9.54 3.62 -11.69
C ARG A 177 8.39 4.35 -11.01
N ILE A 178 7.14 4.04 -11.37
CA ILE A 178 5.94 4.57 -10.71
C ILE A 178 5.83 4.09 -9.25
N ALA A 179 6.06 2.81 -8.97
CA ALA A 179 6.05 2.29 -7.59
C ALA A 179 7.14 2.92 -6.71
N VAL A 180 8.31 3.19 -7.29
CA VAL A 180 9.40 3.89 -6.63
C VAL A 180 9.03 5.35 -6.35
N LEU A 181 8.44 6.05 -7.32
CA LEU A 181 7.89 7.39 -7.12
C LEU A 181 6.91 7.43 -5.93
N LYS A 182 5.96 6.48 -5.90
CA LYS A 182 5.00 6.32 -4.79
C LYS A 182 5.69 6.06 -3.44
N SER A 183 6.81 5.35 -3.43
CA SER A 183 7.57 5.01 -2.23
C SER A 183 8.39 6.19 -1.69
N LEU A 184 8.70 7.20 -2.52
CA LEU A 184 9.43 8.41 -2.15
C LEU A 184 8.59 9.45 -1.39
N TYR A 185 7.34 9.14 -1.01
CA TYR A 185 6.45 10.09 -0.34
C TYR A 185 6.99 10.66 0.98
N MET A 186 7.72 9.87 1.77
CA MET A 186 8.33 10.38 3.01
C MET A 186 9.38 11.46 2.75
N ASP A 187 9.95 11.50 1.54
CA ASP A 187 10.99 12.44 1.12
C ASP A 187 10.43 13.62 0.31
N ARG A 188 9.09 13.77 0.21
CA ARG A 188 8.41 14.80 -0.60
C ARG A 188 8.81 16.25 -0.30
N ALA A 189 9.35 16.51 0.88
CA ALA A 189 9.82 17.83 1.29
C ALA A 189 11.21 18.16 0.72
N ASP A 190 11.96 17.17 0.24
CA ASP A 190 13.28 17.38 -0.34
C ASP A 190 13.19 18.14 -1.67
N ASN A 191 13.90 19.27 -1.74
CA ASN A 191 13.85 20.17 -2.89
C ASN A 191 14.44 19.52 -4.16
N ARG A 192 15.44 18.65 -4.03
CA ARG A 192 16.07 17.97 -5.18
C ARG A 192 15.12 16.94 -5.77
N LEU A 193 14.45 16.16 -4.93
CA LEU A 193 13.41 15.24 -5.33
C LEU A 193 12.27 15.98 -6.04
N GLN A 194 11.79 17.09 -5.46
CA GLN A 194 10.76 17.90 -6.12
C GLN A 194 11.20 18.35 -7.52
N GLN A 195 12.43 18.85 -7.66
CA GLN A 195 12.95 19.28 -8.95
C GLN A 195 13.06 18.12 -9.95
N ASN A 196 13.52 16.94 -9.51
CA ASN A 196 13.57 15.73 -10.34
C ASN A 196 12.19 15.31 -10.83
N ILE A 197 11.17 15.33 -9.95
CA ILE A 197 9.80 14.97 -10.30
C ILE A 197 9.20 15.97 -11.28
N ARG A 198 9.48 17.27 -11.12
CA ARG A 198 9.08 18.29 -12.09
C ARG A 198 9.75 18.07 -13.45
N TYR A 199 11.02 17.69 -13.47
CA TYR A 199 11.72 17.34 -14.72
C TYR A 199 11.08 16.12 -15.40
N LEU A 200 10.81 15.04 -14.65
CA LEU A 200 10.13 13.86 -15.16
C LEU A 200 8.76 14.19 -15.77
N ALA A 201 7.95 15.02 -15.10
CA ALA A 201 6.65 15.45 -15.61
C ALA A 201 6.75 16.20 -16.96
N ALA A 202 7.76 17.06 -17.12
CA ALA A 202 7.95 17.87 -18.32
C ALA A 202 8.66 17.13 -19.46
N ASN A 203 9.42 16.07 -19.16
CA ASN A 203 10.23 15.36 -20.14
C ASN A 203 9.37 14.51 -21.08
N ARG A 204 9.16 14.98 -22.32
CA ARG A 204 8.37 14.27 -23.33
C ARG A 204 8.99 12.96 -23.84
N ALA A 205 10.26 12.69 -23.53
CA ALA A 205 10.88 11.39 -23.81
C ALA A 205 10.45 10.31 -22.80
N GLU A 206 9.87 10.68 -21.66
CA GLU A 206 9.38 9.73 -20.68
C GLU A 206 8.00 9.16 -21.06
N PRO A 207 7.68 7.92 -20.64
CA PRO A 207 6.36 7.35 -20.83
C PRO A 207 5.25 8.23 -20.26
N ALA A 208 4.14 8.38 -20.99
CA ALA A 208 2.99 9.21 -20.61
C ALA A 208 2.49 8.90 -19.19
N SER A 209 2.41 7.61 -18.85
CA SER A 209 1.98 7.15 -17.53
C SER A 209 2.91 7.54 -16.39
N LEU A 210 4.23 7.53 -16.62
CA LEU A 210 5.20 8.01 -15.64
C LEU A 210 5.10 9.52 -15.46
N ARG A 211 4.94 10.26 -16.57
CA ARG A 211 4.75 11.72 -16.54
C ARG A 211 3.47 12.09 -15.80
N ALA A 212 2.37 11.43 -16.10
CA ALA A 212 1.09 11.61 -15.41
C ALA A 212 1.20 11.29 -13.91
N ALA A 213 1.89 10.20 -13.55
CA ALA A 213 2.17 9.86 -12.16
C ALA A 213 3.02 10.92 -11.46
N ALA A 214 4.06 11.46 -12.10
CA ALA A 214 4.90 12.53 -11.58
C ALA A 214 4.12 13.83 -11.34
N ILE A 215 3.23 14.21 -12.28
CA ILE A 215 2.35 15.36 -12.15
C ILE A 215 1.43 15.20 -10.93
N ARG A 216 0.77 14.05 -10.80
CA ARG A 216 -0.11 13.78 -9.65
C ARG A 216 0.66 13.70 -8.34
N PHE A 217 1.85 13.10 -8.32
CA PHE A 217 2.71 13.07 -7.13
C PHE A 217 3.14 14.48 -6.69
N SER A 218 3.32 15.42 -7.64
CA SER A 218 3.69 16.80 -7.31
C SER A 218 2.67 17.54 -6.43
N LYS A 219 1.43 17.03 -6.35
CA LYS A 219 0.38 17.53 -5.46
C LYS A 219 0.68 17.28 -3.98
N THR A 220 1.61 16.36 -3.68
CA THR A 220 2.10 16.10 -2.32
C THR A 220 3.09 17.16 -1.86
N PHE A 221 3.58 18.02 -2.76
CA PHE A 221 4.46 19.13 -2.42
C PHE A 221 3.65 20.27 -1.79
N ASN A 222 4.29 21.06 -0.93
CA ASN A 222 3.72 22.34 -0.54
C ASN A 222 3.46 23.17 -1.80
N ILE A 223 2.18 23.52 -2.05
CA ILE A 223 1.75 24.19 -3.28
C ILE A 223 2.46 25.54 -3.39
N SER A 224 3.53 25.57 -4.17
CA SER A 224 4.20 26.79 -4.59
C SER A 224 3.59 27.26 -5.92
N SER A 225 3.67 28.57 -6.18
CA SER A 225 3.29 29.14 -7.48
C SER A 225 3.99 28.43 -8.65
N ARG A 226 5.19 27.88 -8.44
CA ARG A 226 5.92 27.10 -9.45
C ARG A 226 5.21 25.79 -9.83
N SER A 227 4.79 24.98 -8.85
CA SER A 227 4.09 23.72 -9.13
C SER A 227 2.76 23.98 -9.86
N ARG A 228 2.04 25.05 -9.48
CA ARG A 228 0.80 25.46 -10.14
C ARG A 228 1.03 25.94 -11.57
N ASN A 229 2.04 26.79 -11.80
CA ASN A 229 2.38 27.28 -13.13
C ASN A 229 2.80 26.15 -14.07
N GLN A 230 3.56 25.17 -13.56
CA GLN A 230 3.91 23.99 -14.35
C GLN A 230 2.68 23.17 -14.73
N ALA A 231 1.76 22.91 -13.80
CA ALA A 231 0.52 22.21 -14.10
C ALA A 231 -0.33 22.96 -15.14
N LEU A 232 -0.41 24.30 -15.05
CA LEU A 232 -1.08 25.13 -16.07
C LEU A 232 -0.43 24.99 -17.46
N GLN A 233 0.91 25.02 -17.52
CA GLN A 233 1.64 24.83 -18.77
C GLN A 233 1.39 23.45 -19.39
N LEU A 234 1.36 22.40 -18.57
CA LEU A 234 1.09 21.03 -19.04
C LEU A 234 -0.37 20.84 -19.46
N ALA A 235 -1.32 21.47 -18.77
CA ALA A 235 -2.74 21.40 -19.10
C ALA A 235 -3.06 22.13 -20.44
N ASN A 236 -2.44 23.29 -20.66
CA ASN A 236 -2.68 24.14 -21.83
C ASN A 236 -1.77 23.81 -23.03
N GLY A 237 -0.68 23.08 -22.81
CA GLY A 237 0.31 22.77 -23.84
C GLY A 237 -0.16 21.76 -24.89
N ILE A 238 0.70 21.52 -25.89
CA ILE A 238 0.56 20.37 -26.80
C ILE A 238 1.15 19.16 -26.09
N ASP A 239 0.29 18.26 -25.59
CA ASP A 239 0.71 17.06 -24.86
C ASP A 239 -0.34 15.95 -25.01
N LEU A 240 0.00 14.76 -24.53
CA LEU A 240 -0.88 13.60 -24.56
C LEU A 240 -2.11 13.80 -23.65
N PRO A 241 -3.29 13.27 -24.02
CA PRO A 241 -4.53 13.45 -23.24
C PRO A 241 -4.38 13.05 -21.77
N GLU A 242 -3.66 11.96 -21.49
CA GLU A 242 -3.40 11.46 -20.13
C GLU A 242 -2.60 12.46 -19.28
N VAL A 243 -1.58 13.08 -19.86
CA VAL A 243 -0.72 14.07 -19.20
C VAL A 243 -1.53 15.34 -18.91
N LYS A 244 -2.36 15.78 -19.87
CA LYS A 244 -3.28 16.90 -19.68
C LYS A 244 -4.30 16.63 -18.58
N ALA A 245 -4.92 15.45 -18.57
CA ALA A 245 -5.87 15.05 -17.54
C ALA A 245 -5.21 15.09 -16.15
N ALA A 246 -4.01 14.51 -16.01
CA ALA A 246 -3.24 14.58 -14.76
C ALA A 246 -2.90 16.02 -14.34
N ALA A 247 -2.62 16.91 -15.31
CA ALA A 247 -2.34 18.32 -15.05
C ALA A 247 -3.58 19.08 -14.58
N TYR A 248 -4.75 18.87 -15.21
CA TYR A 248 -6.03 19.40 -14.73
C TYR A 248 -6.37 18.88 -13.32
N ASP A 249 -6.21 17.58 -13.08
CA ASP A 249 -6.40 16.97 -11.76
C ASP A 249 -5.48 17.59 -10.70
N ALA A 250 -4.26 17.99 -11.07
CA ALA A 250 -3.32 18.63 -10.17
C ALA A 250 -3.69 20.09 -9.84
N LEU A 251 -4.46 20.75 -10.69
CA LEU A 251 -4.93 22.13 -10.47
C LEU A 251 -6.18 22.20 -9.59
N THR A 252 -7.05 21.19 -9.65
CA THR A 252 -8.38 21.22 -9.04
C THR A 252 -8.46 20.59 -7.65
N PHE A 253 -7.53 19.67 -7.33
CA PHE A 253 -7.66 18.83 -6.14
C PHE A 253 -6.40 18.86 -5.27
N ARG A 254 -6.57 18.91 -3.94
CA ARG A 254 -5.49 18.68 -2.96
C ARG A 254 -5.51 17.21 -2.55
N LEU A 255 -4.36 16.53 -2.68
CA LEU A 255 -4.21 15.20 -2.07
C LEU A 255 -4.15 15.37 -0.56
N ASP A 256 -5.14 14.83 0.15
CA ASP A 256 -5.06 14.73 1.61
C ASP A 256 -4.07 13.63 1.98
N GLU A 257 -3.38 13.78 3.12
CA GLU A 257 -2.44 12.75 3.62
C GLU A 257 -3.07 11.36 3.74
N LYS A 258 -4.38 11.32 4.05
CA LYS A 258 -5.18 10.09 4.11
C LYS A 258 -5.36 9.38 2.77
N ASP A 259 -5.21 10.08 1.65
CA ASP A 259 -5.27 9.51 0.29
C ASP A 259 -3.87 9.05 -0.14
N ILE A 260 -2.84 9.68 0.40
CA ILE A 260 -1.45 9.41 0.05
C ILE A 260 -0.91 8.14 0.71
N ILE A 261 -1.40 7.76 1.89
CA ILE A 261 -1.04 6.49 2.53
C ILE A 261 -1.35 5.27 1.64
N TRP A 262 -2.31 5.39 0.73
CA TRP A 262 -2.77 4.33 -0.19
C TRP A 262 -2.08 4.34 -1.55
N LEU A 263 -1.14 5.24 -1.82
CA LEU A 263 -0.47 5.36 -3.14
C LEU A 263 0.15 4.07 -3.68
N ASN A 264 0.36 3.05 -2.86
CA ASN A 264 0.97 1.78 -3.27
C ASN A 264 0.02 0.58 -3.07
N LEU A 265 -1.23 0.84 -2.68
CA LEU A 265 -2.25 -0.18 -2.49
C LEU A 265 -3.27 -0.04 -3.62
N THR A 266 -3.33 -1.06 -4.46
CA THR A 266 -4.31 -1.13 -5.55
C THR A 266 -5.75 -1.07 -5.03
N VAL A 267 -6.01 -1.47 -3.77
CA VAL A 267 -7.36 -1.50 -3.17
C VAL A 267 -7.35 -0.94 -1.75
N ASP A 268 -8.33 -0.10 -1.40
CA ASP A 268 -8.58 0.36 -0.02
C ASP A 268 -8.99 -0.84 0.84
N PRO A 269 -8.20 -1.19 1.87
CA PRO A 269 -8.47 -2.35 2.71
C PRO A 269 -9.74 -2.26 3.57
N ARG A 270 -10.42 -1.10 3.63
CA ARG A 270 -11.62 -0.89 4.45
C ARG A 270 -12.92 -1.13 3.70
N ASN A 271 -12.93 -0.89 2.39
CA ASN A 271 -14.16 -0.96 1.60
C ASN A 271 -14.00 -1.63 0.23
N GLY A 272 -12.81 -2.15 -0.11
CA GLY A 272 -12.58 -2.88 -1.34
C GLY A 272 -12.58 -2.01 -2.61
N GLN A 273 -12.62 -0.68 -2.49
CA GLN A 273 -12.57 0.21 -3.65
C GLN A 273 -11.12 0.44 -4.11
N TYR A 274 -10.88 0.45 -5.42
CA TYR A 274 -9.59 0.87 -5.99
C TYR A 274 -9.31 2.32 -5.58
N ARG A 275 -8.18 2.53 -4.89
CA ARG A 275 -7.81 3.83 -4.29
C ARG A 275 -6.35 4.21 -4.51
N ASP A 276 -5.66 3.54 -5.41
CA ASP A 276 -4.37 4.05 -5.83
C ASP A 276 -4.63 5.32 -6.66
N ALA A 277 -4.40 6.49 -6.03
CA ALA A 277 -4.67 7.80 -6.63
C ALA A 277 -3.87 8.07 -7.91
N LEU A 278 -2.92 7.19 -8.26
CA LEU A 278 -2.17 7.22 -9.52
C LEU A 278 -2.65 6.19 -10.54
N ASP A 279 -3.59 5.30 -10.19
CA ASP A 279 -3.97 4.08 -10.91
C ASP A 279 -5.32 4.19 -11.65
N HIS A 280 -5.94 5.37 -11.67
CA HIS A 280 -7.09 5.71 -12.53
C HIS A 280 -6.80 5.60 -14.05
N LEU A 281 -5.71 4.95 -14.44
CA LEU A 281 -5.21 4.78 -15.80
C LEU A 281 -5.58 3.44 -16.43
N HIS A 282 -6.05 2.46 -15.64
CA HIS A 282 -6.47 1.15 -16.17
C HIS A 282 -7.98 0.98 -16.36
N GLN A 283 -8.79 1.89 -15.82
CA GLN A 283 -10.23 1.91 -16.07
C GLN A 283 -10.54 3.05 -17.05
N GLY A 284 -10.46 2.74 -18.34
CA GLY A 284 -11.02 3.61 -19.37
C GLY A 284 -12.51 3.83 -19.10
N GLY A 285 -12.92 5.10 -19.05
CA GLY A 285 -14.32 5.49 -19.10
C GLY A 285 -14.95 5.82 -17.74
N HIS A 286 -15.61 6.98 -17.70
CA HIS A 286 -16.46 7.52 -16.63
C HIS A 286 -15.76 8.34 -15.56
N ILE A 287 -15.15 9.46 -16.00
CA ILE A 287 -15.44 10.71 -15.31
C ILE A 287 -16.95 10.94 -15.49
N ALA A 288 -17.73 10.74 -14.44
CA ALA A 288 -19.08 11.28 -14.38
C ALA A 288 -18.92 12.81 -14.44
N VAL A 289 -19.20 13.37 -15.61
CA VAL A 289 -19.43 14.80 -15.75
C VAL A 289 -20.58 15.13 -14.80
N PRO A 290 -20.43 16.06 -13.85
CA PRO A 290 -21.56 16.53 -13.06
C PRO A 290 -22.53 17.17 -14.06
N THR A 291 -23.69 16.55 -14.25
CA THR A 291 -24.80 17.21 -14.93
C THR A 291 -25.13 18.44 -14.10
N THR A 292 -24.74 19.60 -14.60
CA THR A 292 -25.23 20.88 -14.11
C THR A 292 -26.74 20.83 -14.15
N GLY A 293 -27.35 20.91 -12.96
CA GLY A 293 -28.79 20.97 -12.80
C GLY A 293 -29.35 22.08 -13.67
N ASN A 294 -30.24 21.70 -14.58
CA ASN A 294 -30.99 22.64 -15.39
C ASN A 294 -31.92 23.39 -14.44
N ALA A 295 -31.57 24.65 -14.16
CA ALA A 295 -32.47 25.60 -13.55
C ALA A 295 -33.57 25.94 -14.57
N GLY A 296 -34.81 25.67 -14.17
CA GLY A 296 -36.04 26.37 -14.55
C GLY A 296 -36.26 26.77 -16.01
N HIS A 297 -37.27 26.16 -16.63
CA HIS A 297 -38.28 26.92 -17.37
C HIS A 297 -39.64 26.22 -17.21
N ASN A 298 -40.48 26.78 -16.34
CA ASN A 298 -41.93 26.71 -16.48
C ASN A 298 -42.32 27.86 -17.40
N LEU A 299 -42.79 27.54 -18.61
CA LEU A 299 -43.92 28.14 -19.31
C LEU A 299 -44.52 27.06 -20.21
#